data_AF-A0A3E0DEV4-F1
#
_entry.id   AF-A0A3E0DEV4-F1
#
_cell.length_a   1.000
_cell.length_b   1.000
_cell.length_c   1.000
_cell.angle_alpha   90.00
_cell.angle_beta   90.00
_cell.angle_gamma   90.00
#
_symmetry.space_group_name_H-M   'P 1'
#
loop_
_entity.id
_entity.type
_entity.pdbx_description
1 polymer ?
#
loop_
_entity_poly.entity_id
_entity_poly.type
_entity_poly.pdbx_seq_one_letter_code
_entity_poly.pdbx_strand_id
1 'polypeptide(L)'
;MASPIFTLDARNGNLYFTTSIDNEITIFNPINWNVIQRIIVKHEFFKALDAIPLRESNLAFSGRTPLYSHNEKILKFDSDLLGLIYVKEISEAANELKKAEGKPYRFIDPDYYRMILFKNGVQLQGELTIPSGLVQMTLPNNRLLVKASIGDEEPDYIPYEIWEIVEQ
;
A
#
# COMPACT_ATOMS: atom_id res chain seq x y z
N MET A 1 14.04 -0.03 -5.95
CA MET A 1 13.63 -0.78 -7.15
C MET A 1 12.14 -0.59 -7.37
N ALA A 2 11.73 -0.29 -8.60
CA ALA A 2 10.33 -0.10 -8.96
C ALA A 2 9.65 -1.46 -9.23
N SER A 3 8.58 -1.76 -8.50
CA SER A 3 7.75 -2.95 -8.69
C SER A 3 6.36 -2.53 -9.13
N PRO A 4 5.72 -3.21 -10.10
CA PRO A 4 4.37 -2.87 -10.51
C PRO A 4 3.36 -3.24 -9.42
N ILE A 5 2.38 -2.36 -9.20
CA ILE A 5 1.28 -2.56 -8.25
C ILE A 5 0.00 -2.27 -8.99
N PHE A 6 -0.92 -3.24 -8.97
CA PHE A 6 -2.16 -3.09 -9.71
C PHE A 6 -3.32 -3.83 -9.06
N THR A 7 -4.53 -3.40 -9.42
CA THR A 7 -5.76 -4.11 -9.11
C THR A 7 -6.80 -3.89 -10.22
N LEU A 8 -7.72 -4.84 -10.36
CA LEU A 8 -8.83 -4.76 -11.31
C LEU A 8 -10.11 -4.45 -10.54
N ASP A 9 -10.91 -3.54 -11.09
CA ASP A 9 -12.27 -3.31 -10.62
C ASP A 9 -13.20 -4.40 -11.16
N ALA A 10 -13.73 -5.23 -10.26
CA ALA A 10 -14.62 -6.32 -10.60
C ALA A 10 -15.96 -5.86 -11.22
N ARG A 11 -16.37 -4.59 -11.04
CA ARG A 11 -17.64 -4.06 -11.55
C ARG A 11 -17.48 -3.47 -12.95
N ASN A 12 -16.51 -2.57 -13.09
CA ASN A 12 -16.35 -1.76 -14.30
C ASN A 12 -15.25 -2.28 -15.23
N GLY A 13 -14.46 -3.25 -14.76
CA GLY A 13 -13.34 -3.82 -15.51
C GLY A 13 -12.13 -2.89 -15.62
N ASN A 14 -12.10 -1.74 -14.95
CA ASN A 14 -10.97 -0.81 -15.04
C ASN A 14 -9.73 -1.37 -14.32
N LEU A 15 -8.55 -1.15 -14.90
CA LEU A 15 -7.25 -1.50 -14.31
C LEU A 15 -6.64 -0.27 -13.63
N TYR A 16 -6.36 -0.38 -12.34
CA TYR A 16 -5.68 0.64 -11.56
C TYR A 16 -4.22 0.23 -11.41
N PHE A 17 -3.30 1.12 -11.75
CA PHE A 17 -1.88 0.81 -11.81
C PHE A 17 -1.04 1.93 -11.20
N THR A 18 -0.02 1.55 -10.46
CA THR A 18 1.08 2.41 -10.00
C THR A 18 2.35 1.56 -9.91
N THR A 19 3.49 2.15 -9.59
CA THR A 19 4.67 1.39 -9.15
C THR A 19 4.95 1.62 -7.68
N SER A 20 5.85 0.83 -7.11
CA SER A 20 6.33 1.00 -5.74
C SER A 20 6.95 2.37 -5.48
N ILE A 21 7.32 3.14 -6.51
CA ILE A 21 7.98 4.45 -6.35
C ILE A 21 7.23 5.65 -6.95
N ASP A 22 6.06 5.43 -7.57
CA ASP A 22 5.32 6.51 -8.24
C ASP A 22 4.46 7.33 -7.27
N ASN A 23 4.16 8.56 -7.68
CA ASN A 23 3.19 9.45 -7.06
C ASN A 23 1.89 9.58 -7.87
N GLU A 24 1.58 8.60 -8.70
CA GLU A 24 0.32 8.57 -9.44
C GLU A 24 -0.28 7.17 -9.51
N ILE A 25 -1.61 7.11 -9.58
CA ILE A 25 -2.36 5.92 -9.99
C ILE A 25 -2.96 6.21 -11.36
N THR A 26 -2.54 5.45 -12.36
CA THR A 26 -3.14 5.52 -13.69
C THR A 26 -4.24 4.48 -13.81
N ILE A 27 -5.40 4.91 -14.28
CA ILE A 27 -6.56 4.05 -14.55
C ILE A 27 -6.62 3.79 -16.05
N PHE A 28 -6.63 2.51 -16.43
CA PHE A 28 -6.73 2.05 -17.80
C PHE A 28 -8.05 1.32 -18.05
N ASN A 29 -8.55 1.42 -19.27
CA ASN A 29 -9.47 0.42 -19.81
C ASN A 29 -8.64 -0.76 -20.33
N PRO A 30 -8.73 -1.98 -19.76
CA PRO A 30 -7.85 -3.08 -20.16
C PRO A 30 -8.19 -3.69 -21.52
N ILE A 31 -9.34 -3.34 -22.14
CA ILE A 31 -9.73 -3.86 -23.45
C ILE A 31 -8.94 -3.14 -24.56
N ASN A 32 -8.81 -1.81 -24.45
CA ASN A 32 -8.17 -0.98 -25.47
C ASN A 32 -6.90 -0.26 -24.99
N TRP A 33 -6.52 -0.45 -23.72
CA TRP A 33 -5.35 0.16 -23.06
C TRP A 33 -5.36 1.69 -23.02
N ASN A 34 -6.53 2.32 -23.24
CA ASN A 34 -6.65 3.76 -23.12
C ASN A 34 -6.59 4.18 -21.66
N VAL A 35 -5.87 5.28 -21.40
CA VAL A 35 -5.86 5.95 -20.11
C VAL A 35 -7.21 6.64 -19.90
N ILE A 36 -7.92 6.23 -18.87
CA ILE A 36 -9.19 6.83 -18.45
C ILE A 36 -8.91 8.06 -17.59
N GLN A 37 -8.01 7.93 -16.62
CA GLN A 37 -7.69 8.97 -15.64
C GLN A 37 -6.29 8.75 -15.06
N ARG A 38 -5.66 9.83 -14.61
CA ARG A 38 -4.50 9.78 -13.71
C ARG A 38 -4.85 10.47 -12.41
N ILE A 39 -4.64 9.79 -11.29
CA ILE A 39 -4.86 10.32 -9.95
C ILE A 39 -3.49 10.64 -9.37
N ILE A 40 -3.23 11.92 -9.09
CA ILE A 40 -2.02 12.33 -8.38
C ILE A 40 -2.15 11.93 -6.92
N VAL A 41 -1.09 11.30 -6.40
CA VAL A 41 -0.97 10.87 -5.02
C VAL A 41 -0.02 11.80 -4.28
N LYS A 42 -0.47 12.30 -3.14
CA LYS A 42 0.33 13.08 -2.21
C LYS A 42 0.52 12.27 -0.95
N HIS A 43 1.71 11.71 -0.79
CA HIS A 43 2.09 11.01 0.43
C HIS A 43 2.67 11.99 1.47
N GLU A 44 2.46 11.69 2.74
CA GLU A 44 3.02 12.47 3.86
C GLU A 44 4.48 12.11 4.13
N PHE A 45 4.83 10.82 4.09
CA PHE A 45 6.16 10.30 4.46
C PHE A 45 6.96 9.72 3.28
N PHE A 46 6.45 9.83 2.06
CA PHE A 46 7.09 9.26 0.88
C PHE A 46 7.47 10.35 -0.12
N LYS A 47 8.79 10.49 -0.33
CA LYS A 47 9.34 11.24 -1.45
C LYS A 47 9.45 10.30 -2.63
N ALA A 48 8.49 10.39 -3.55
CA ALA A 48 8.57 9.68 -4.81
C ALA A 48 9.90 9.97 -5.51
N LEU A 49 10.49 8.93 -6.09
CA LEU A 49 11.68 9.10 -6.91
C LEU A 49 11.23 9.69 -8.23
N ASP A 50 11.65 10.92 -8.53
CA ASP A 50 11.44 11.52 -9.85
C ASP A 50 11.94 10.53 -10.92
N ALA A 51 11.00 10.09 -11.77
CA ALA A 51 11.13 9.14 -12.87
C ALA A 51 12.49 8.46 -13.00
N ILE A 52 12.72 7.39 -12.23
CA ILE A 52 13.80 6.45 -12.59
C ILE A 52 13.38 5.81 -13.91
N PRO A 53 14.16 5.95 -15.01
CA PRO A 53 13.83 5.28 -16.25
C PRO A 53 13.73 3.78 -16.00
N LEU A 54 12.59 3.18 -16.34
CA LEU A 54 12.41 1.73 -16.28
C LEU A 54 13.47 1.08 -17.18
N ARG A 55 14.37 0.30 -16.58
CA ARG A 55 15.40 -0.49 -17.24
C ARG A 55 15.44 -1.85 -16.55
N GLU A 56 15.73 -2.94 -17.26
CA GLU A 56 15.85 -4.27 -16.64
C GLU A 56 16.84 -4.29 -15.46
N SER A 57 17.91 -3.50 -15.55
CA SER A 57 18.88 -3.29 -14.47
C SER A 57 18.26 -2.72 -13.18
N ASN A 58 17.15 -1.99 -13.32
CA ASN A 58 16.41 -1.35 -12.25
C ASN A 58 15.21 -2.19 -11.79
N LEU A 59 15.07 -3.44 -12.29
CA LEU A 59 14.04 -4.43 -11.93
C LEU A 59 14.60 -5.67 -11.16
N ALA A 60 15.91 -5.77 -10.98
CA ALA A 60 16.60 -6.82 -10.19
C ALA A 60 16.42 -6.75 -8.65
N PHE A 61 15.46 -7.50 -8.09
CA PHE A 61 15.17 -7.56 -6.65
C PHE A 61 16.44 -7.80 -5.81
N SER A 62 16.79 -6.88 -4.90
CA SER A 62 18.04 -6.96 -4.14
C SER A 62 18.01 -7.93 -2.94
N GLY A 63 16.94 -8.70 -2.72
CA GLY A 63 16.83 -9.63 -1.58
C GLY A 63 16.81 -8.99 -0.18
N ARG A 64 17.12 -7.69 -0.10
CA ARG A 64 17.14 -6.90 1.13
C ARG A 64 15.79 -6.24 1.34
N THR A 65 15.32 -6.29 2.58
CA THR A 65 14.22 -5.48 3.12
C THR A 65 14.40 -4.01 2.71
N PRO A 66 13.55 -3.43 1.83
CA PRO A 66 13.60 -2.00 1.56
C PRO A 66 13.51 -1.17 2.85
N LEU A 67 14.39 -0.17 2.98
CA LEU A 67 14.34 0.80 4.08
C LEU A 67 13.71 2.13 3.66
N TYR A 68 13.44 2.29 2.36
CA TYR A 68 12.84 3.48 1.79
C TYR A 68 11.31 3.36 1.71
N SER A 69 10.61 4.49 1.69
CA SER A 69 9.16 4.52 1.55
C SER A 69 8.73 4.03 0.17
N HIS A 70 7.68 3.21 0.08
CA HIS A 70 7.18 2.71 -1.21
C HIS A 70 5.71 2.34 -1.15
N ASN A 71 5.03 2.46 -2.28
CA ASN A 71 3.70 1.90 -2.46
C ASN A 71 3.75 0.37 -2.33
N GLU A 72 2.69 -0.22 -1.79
CA GLU A 72 2.60 -1.66 -1.54
C GLU A 72 1.36 -2.27 -2.22
N LYS A 73 0.19 -1.65 -2.09
CA LYS A 73 -1.07 -2.24 -2.58
C LYS A 73 -2.11 -1.18 -2.91
N ILE A 74 -2.81 -1.36 -4.03
CA ILE A 74 -4.03 -0.62 -4.34
C ILE A 74 -5.24 -1.45 -3.85
N LEU A 75 -6.15 -0.80 -3.13
CA LEU A 75 -7.39 -1.36 -2.64
C LEU A 75 -8.55 -0.78 -3.46
N LYS A 76 -9.20 -1.60 -4.28
CA LYS A 76 -10.46 -1.22 -4.91
C LYS A 76 -11.63 -1.67 -4.04
N PHE A 77 -12.41 -0.72 -3.55
CA PHE A 77 -13.65 -1.00 -2.83
C PHE A 77 -14.80 -1.17 -3.81
N ASP A 78 -15.93 -1.63 -3.28
CA ASP A 78 -17.14 -1.85 -4.05
C ASP A 78 -17.92 -0.56 -4.34
N SER A 79 -17.59 0.54 -3.65
CA SER A 79 -18.03 1.91 -3.99
C SER A 79 -17.02 2.66 -4.87
N ASP A 80 -17.21 3.97 -5.07
CA ASP A 80 -16.23 4.86 -5.72
C ASP A 80 -15.00 5.17 -4.86
N LEU A 81 -14.86 4.48 -3.73
CA LEU A 81 -13.70 4.54 -2.85
C LEU A 81 -12.55 3.71 -3.43
N LEU A 82 -11.35 4.26 -3.30
CA LEU A 82 -10.07 3.66 -3.65
C LEU A 82 -9.12 3.87 -2.46
N GLY A 83 -8.29 2.89 -2.16
CA GLY A 83 -7.22 2.99 -1.17
C GLY A 83 -5.86 2.73 -1.79
N LEU A 84 -4.83 3.40 -1.29
CA LEU A 84 -3.43 3.08 -1.56
C LEU A 84 -2.73 2.83 -0.23
N ILE A 85 -2.20 1.64 -0.07
CA ILE A 85 -1.31 1.28 1.02
C ILE A 85 0.12 1.55 0.58
N TYR A 86 0.87 2.24 1.43
CA TYR A 86 2.30 2.40 1.28
C TYR A 86 3.01 2.18 2.62
N VAL A 87 4.29 1.83 2.54
CA VAL A 87 5.19 1.62 3.68
C VAL A 87 6.06 2.86 3.80
N LYS A 88 6.18 3.42 5.01
CA LYS A 88 7.08 4.53 5.32
C LYS A 88 8.52 4.05 5.51
N GLU A 89 9.47 4.92 5.22
CA GLU A 89 10.90 4.66 5.42
C GLU A 89 11.26 4.44 6.89
N ILE A 90 12.33 3.69 7.09
CA ILE A 90 13.02 3.55 8.36
C ILE A 90 14.48 3.97 8.16
N SER A 91 15.01 4.79 9.06
CA SER A 91 16.42 5.16 8.99
C SER A 91 17.31 3.95 9.28
N GLU A 92 18.51 3.91 8.69
CA GLU A 92 19.48 2.84 8.95
C GLU A 92 19.79 2.73 10.45
N ALA A 93 19.96 3.88 11.14
CA ALA A 93 20.20 3.92 12.58
C ALA A 93 19.04 3.28 13.39
N ALA A 94 17.79 3.58 13.04
CA ALA A 94 16.64 2.99 13.71
C ALA A 94 16.52 1.48 13.43
N ASN A 95 16.85 1.05 12.20
CA ASN A 95 16.87 -0.36 11.84
C ASN A 95 17.96 -1.14 12.60
N GLU A 96 19.18 -0.59 12.71
CA GLU A 96 20.26 -1.21 13.48
C GLU A 96 19.94 -1.27 14.98
N LEU A 97 19.33 -0.22 15.54
CA LEU A 97 18.86 -0.24 16.93
C LEU A 97 17.82 -1.36 17.15
N LYS A 98 16.82 -1.46 16.27
CA LYS A 98 15.81 -2.52 16.29
C LYS A 98 16.44 -3.93 16.23
N LYS A 99 17.50 -4.12 15.43
CA LYS A 99 18.25 -5.39 15.39
C LYS A 99 18.96 -5.67 16.72
N ALA A 100 19.60 -4.68 17.31
CA ALA A 100 20.30 -4.82 18.59
C ALA A 100 19.34 -5.16 19.75
N GLU A 101 18.11 -4.65 19.70
CA GLU A 101 17.04 -4.94 20.65
C GLU A 101 16.35 -6.30 20.42
N GLY A 102 16.80 -7.08 19.43
CA GLY A 102 16.21 -8.38 19.10
C GLY A 102 14.87 -8.30 18.36
N LYS A 103 14.45 -7.11 17.93
CA LYS A 103 13.19 -6.83 17.21
C LYS A 103 13.47 -6.25 15.82
N PRO A 104 14.16 -6.98 14.93
CA PRO A 104 14.56 -6.44 13.63
C PRO A 104 13.34 -5.92 12.87
N TYR A 105 13.52 -4.82 12.13
CA TYR A 105 12.48 -4.32 11.23
C TYR A 105 12.05 -5.41 10.26
N ARG A 106 10.73 -5.59 10.13
CA ARG A 106 10.13 -6.54 9.20
C ARG A 106 9.02 -5.82 8.43
N PHE A 107 8.81 -6.26 7.19
CA PHE A 107 7.69 -5.89 6.32
C PHE A 107 6.31 -6.34 6.84
N ILE A 108 6.19 -6.61 8.14
CA ILE A 108 4.94 -6.99 8.78
C ILE A 108 4.55 -6.04 9.91
N ASP A 109 5.38 -5.04 10.20
CA ASP A 109 5.17 -4.10 11.30
C ASP A 109 4.15 -3.02 10.88
N PRO A 110 2.90 -3.03 11.42
CA PRO A 110 1.83 -2.12 10.98
C PRO A 110 2.15 -0.64 11.20
N ASP A 111 3.08 -0.32 12.10
CA ASP A 111 3.46 1.06 12.40
C ASP A 111 4.03 1.80 11.19
N TYR A 112 4.55 1.04 10.23
CA TYR A 112 5.13 1.55 9.00
C TYR A 112 4.12 1.66 7.86
N TYR A 113 2.94 1.07 8.01
CA TYR A 113 1.90 1.11 6.98
C TYR A 113 1.05 2.36 7.12
N ARG A 114 0.74 2.97 5.98
CA ARG A 114 -0.18 4.09 5.85
C ARG A 114 -1.15 3.80 4.72
N MET A 115 -2.39 4.24 4.89
CA MET A 115 -3.43 4.11 3.88
C MET A 115 -3.93 5.50 3.48
N ILE A 116 -3.80 5.81 2.20
CA ILE A 116 -4.38 7.00 1.58
C ILE A 116 -5.70 6.61 0.95
N LEU A 117 -6.76 7.37 1.20
CA LEU A 117 -8.07 7.15 0.59
C LEU A 117 -8.33 8.16 -0.52
N PHE A 118 -9.06 7.72 -1.54
CA PHE A 118 -9.55 8.54 -2.63
C PHE A 118 -11.03 8.26 -2.85
N LYS A 119 -11.81 9.32 -3.08
CA LYS A 119 -13.23 9.23 -3.43
C LYS A 119 -13.44 9.97 -4.74
N ASN A 120 -14.06 9.33 -5.73
CA ASN A 120 -14.30 9.92 -7.06
C ASN A 120 -13.02 10.46 -7.73
N GLY A 121 -11.89 9.76 -7.53
CA GLY A 121 -10.59 10.16 -8.07
C GLY A 121 -9.91 11.34 -7.36
N VAL A 122 -10.47 11.82 -6.23
CA VAL A 122 -9.89 12.88 -5.41
C VAL A 122 -9.36 12.28 -4.11
N GLN A 123 -8.10 12.60 -3.77
CA GLN A 123 -7.50 12.18 -2.51
C GLN A 123 -8.20 12.87 -1.32
N LEU A 124 -8.61 12.07 -0.34
CA LEU A 124 -9.16 12.56 0.93
C LEU A 124 -8.04 13.10 1.83
N GLN A 125 -8.39 14.02 2.73
CA GLN A 125 -7.41 14.63 3.62
C GLN A 125 -6.91 13.63 4.67
N GLY A 126 -5.58 13.63 4.88
CA GLY A 126 -4.93 12.80 5.89
C GLY A 126 -4.62 11.38 5.41
N GLU A 127 -3.92 10.65 6.27
CA GLU A 127 -3.59 9.25 6.05
C GLU A 127 -4.06 8.42 7.25
N LEU A 128 -4.53 7.20 6.97
CA LEU A 128 -5.02 6.29 7.99
C LEU A 128 -3.93 5.31 8.42
N THR A 129 -3.90 5.00 9.71
CA THR A 129 -3.11 3.92 10.30
C THR A 129 -4.00 2.72 10.59
N ILE A 130 -3.45 1.51 10.49
CA ILE A 130 -4.16 0.27 10.82
C ILE A 130 -3.34 -0.43 11.90
N PRO A 131 -3.42 0.05 13.17
CA PRO A 131 -2.47 -0.34 14.21
C PRO A 131 -2.61 -1.81 14.61
N SER A 132 -3.78 -2.41 14.40
CA SER A 132 -4.01 -3.81 14.78
C SER A 132 -3.39 -4.82 13.83
N GLY A 133 -2.95 -4.45 12.62
CA GLY A 133 -2.47 -5.43 11.66
C GLY A 133 -2.31 -4.95 10.22
N LEU A 134 -2.27 -5.90 9.29
CA LEU A 134 -2.04 -5.64 7.87
C LEU A 134 -3.28 -5.97 7.05
N VAL A 135 -3.68 -5.05 6.17
CA VAL A 135 -4.80 -5.26 5.26
C VAL A 135 -4.48 -6.36 4.25
N GLN A 136 -5.34 -7.37 4.23
CA GLN A 136 -5.26 -8.46 3.28
C GLN A 136 -6.04 -8.13 2.01
N MET A 137 -7.29 -7.69 2.16
CA MET A 137 -8.19 -7.40 1.04
C MET A 137 -9.36 -6.50 1.44
N THR A 138 -10.05 -5.97 0.43
CA THR A 138 -11.35 -5.31 0.59
C THR A 138 -12.47 -6.33 0.69
N LEU A 139 -13.52 -5.97 1.41
CA LEU A 139 -14.77 -6.72 1.59
C LEU A 139 -15.94 -5.83 1.16
N PRO A 140 -17.12 -6.40 0.85
CA PRO A 140 -18.31 -5.62 0.50
C PRO A 140 -18.70 -4.61 1.57
N ASN A 141 -19.33 -3.52 1.16
CA ASN A 141 -19.75 -2.38 1.99
C ASN A 141 -18.56 -1.62 2.59
N ASN A 142 -17.55 -1.26 1.77
CA ASN A 142 -16.39 -0.47 2.20
C ASN A 142 -15.64 -1.05 3.42
N ARG A 143 -15.56 -2.39 3.52
CA ARG A 143 -14.88 -3.07 4.62
C ARG A 143 -13.51 -3.59 4.22
N LEU A 144 -12.67 -3.86 5.22
CA LEU A 144 -11.34 -4.41 5.08
C LEU A 144 -11.21 -5.67 5.93
N LEU A 145 -10.57 -6.70 5.38
CA LEU A 145 -10.06 -7.81 6.15
C LEU A 145 -8.63 -7.49 6.58
N VAL A 146 -8.41 -7.40 7.89
CA VAL A 146 -7.11 -7.10 8.50
C VAL A 146 -6.59 -8.35 9.18
N LYS A 147 -5.39 -8.81 8.82
CA LYS A 147 -4.69 -9.86 9.57
C LYS A 147 -4.09 -9.22 10.81
N ALA A 148 -4.58 -9.58 11.99
CA ALA A 148 -4.13 -8.98 13.22
C ALA A 148 -2.66 -9.33 13.49
N SER A 149 -1.92 -8.37 14.05
CA SER A 149 -0.56 -8.58 14.53
C SER A 149 -0.62 -9.47 15.74
N ILE A 150 0.09 -10.59 15.63
CA ILE A 150 0.27 -11.52 16.71
C ILE A 150 1.51 -11.04 17.47
N GLY A 151 1.43 -11.01 18.81
CA GLY A 151 2.57 -10.70 19.67
C GLY A 151 3.63 -11.81 19.65
N ASP A 152 4.40 -11.92 20.73
CA ASP A 152 5.49 -12.91 20.79
C ASP A 152 5.00 -14.36 20.95
N GLU A 153 3.74 -14.56 21.38
CA GLU A 153 3.11 -15.88 21.45
C GLU A 153 2.41 -16.21 20.13
N GLU A 154 2.75 -17.33 19.50
CA GLU A 154 2.10 -17.83 18.28
C GLU A 154 0.86 -18.66 18.65
N PRO A 155 -0.36 -18.18 18.39
CA PRO A 155 -1.58 -18.93 18.66
C PRO A 155 -1.78 -20.03 17.63
N ASP A 156 -2.55 -21.06 18.00
CA ASP A 156 -2.97 -22.14 17.09
C ASP A 156 -3.94 -21.67 15.96
N TYR A 157 -4.19 -20.37 15.88
CA TYR A 157 -5.05 -19.74 14.88
C TYR A 157 -4.47 -18.40 14.44
N ILE A 158 -4.88 -17.93 13.26
CA ILE A 158 -4.52 -16.61 12.76
C ILE A 158 -5.70 -15.66 13.00
N PRO A 159 -5.57 -14.63 13.85
CA PRO A 159 -6.65 -13.69 14.09
C PRO A 159 -6.84 -12.76 12.87
N TYR A 160 -8.10 -12.50 12.54
CA TYR A 160 -8.49 -11.53 11.55
C TYR A 160 -9.55 -10.60 12.13
N GLU A 161 -9.50 -9.34 11.72
CA GLU A 161 -10.47 -8.31 12.06
C GLU A 161 -11.17 -7.82 10.80
N ILE A 162 -12.40 -7.35 10.96
CA ILE A 162 -13.16 -6.69 9.90
C ILE A 162 -13.30 -5.22 10.30
N TRP A 163 -12.72 -4.34 9.48
CA TRP A 163 -12.79 -2.90 9.67
C TRP A 163 -13.74 -2.29 8.65
N GLU A 164 -14.45 -1.23 9.03
CA GLU A 164 -15.32 -0.46 8.14
C GLU A 164 -14.74 0.93 7.94
N ILE A 165 -14.70 1.38 6.68
CA ILE A 165 -14.35 2.76 6.37
C ILE A 165 -15.60 3.63 6.48
N VAL A 166 -15.62 4.49 7.50
CA VAL A 166 -16.68 5.46 7.73
C VAL A 166 -16.24 6.85 7.26
N GLU A 167 -17.09 7.51 6.49
CA GLU A 167 -16.89 8.92 6.13
C GLU A 167 -17.16 9.79 7.35
N GLN A 168 -16.25 10.73 7.64
CA GLN A 168 -16.44 11.76 8.67
C GLN A 168 -17.11 13.00 8.09
#